data_AF-A0A8T5BPI7-F1
#
_entry.id   AF-A0A8T5BPI7-F1
#
_cell.length_a   1.000
_cell.length_b   1.000
_cell.length_c   1.000
_cell.angle_alpha   90.00
_cell.angle_beta   90.00
_cell.angle_gamma   90.00
#
_symmetry.space_group_name_H-M   'P 1'
#
loop_
_entity.id
_entity.type
_entity.pdbx_description
1 polymer ?
#
loop_
_entity_poly.entity_id
_entity_poly.type
_entity_poly.pdbx_seq_one_letter_code
_entity_poly.pdbx_strand_id
1 'polypeptide(L)'
;MLNPFSVLVGRVEWSGVFCWNRKPLILVDKEPWYPEALTSLGLRWKHVTFGMRNRIERWFGTLKARTKRFSNNFPNNSTIQTAKTFMETFIAWYNTLLRTKT
;
A
#
# COMPACT_ATOMS: atom_id res chain seq x y z
N MET A 1 23.22 -1.89 -5.65
CA MET A 1 22.16 -2.54 -4.85
C MET A 1 21.15 -1.49 -4.45
N LEU A 2 19.96 -1.51 -5.06
CA LEU A 2 18.89 -0.56 -4.75
C LEU A 2 17.95 -1.16 -3.70
N ASN A 3 17.68 -0.39 -2.66
CA ASN A 3 16.80 -0.76 -1.56
C ASN A 3 15.35 -0.92 -2.10
N PRO A 4 14.70 -2.08 -1.93
CA PRO A 4 13.37 -2.31 -2.51
C PRO A 4 12.25 -1.45 -1.89
N PHE A 5 12.53 -0.73 -0.79
CA PHE A 5 11.60 0.24 -0.19
C PHE A 5 11.64 1.64 -0.82
N SER A 6 12.56 1.90 -1.77
CA SER A 6 12.80 3.25 -2.31
C SER A 6 11.88 3.66 -3.47
N VAL A 7 10.95 2.81 -3.93
CA VAL A 7 10.21 3.03 -5.20
C VAL A 7 8.75 3.46 -5.02
N LEU A 8 8.29 3.74 -3.79
CA LEU A 8 6.93 4.24 -3.53
C LEU A 8 6.86 5.72 -3.09
N VAL A 9 7.69 6.58 -3.69
CA VAL A 9 7.44 8.03 -3.71
C VAL A 9 7.07 8.44 -5.13
N GLY A 10 5.96 7.89 -5.61
CA GLY A 10 5.32 8.35 -6.84
C GLY A 10 4.59 9.67 -6.54
N ARG A 11 5.00 10.74 -7.22
CA ARG A 11 4.34 12.07 -7.27
C ARG A 11 2.81 11.90 -7.25
N VAL A 12 2.19 12.26 -6.13
CA VAL A 12 0.75 12.45 -6.01
C VAL A 12 0.54 13.94 -6.22
N GLU A 13 -0.08 14.32 -7.33
CA GLU A 13 -0.58 15.69 -7.50
C GLU A 13 -1.54 16.01 -6.36
N TRP A 14 -1.27 17.16 -5.77
CA TRP A 14 -1.70 17.56 -4.44
C TRP A 14 -3.08 18.22 -4.51
N SER A 15 -4.08 17.58 -3.91
CA SER A 15 -5.28 18.27 -3.46
C SER A 15 -5.38 18.10 -1.95
N GLY A 16 -4.83 19.09 -1.24
CA GLY A 16 -5.10 19.30 0.19
C GLY A 16 -4.01 18.83 1.16
N VAL A 17 -3.38 19.83 1.78
CA VAL A 17 -2.54 19.79 2.99
C VAL A 17 -1.07 19.39 2.79
N PHE A 18 -0.30 20.40 2.35
CA PHE A 18 1.14 20.49 2.49
C PHE A 18 1.49 20.71 3.97
N CYS A 19 2.09 19.74 4.65
CA CYS A 19 2.67 19.95 5.99
C CYS A 19 4.18 20.12 5.86
N TRP A 20 4.69 21.26 6.33
CA TRP A 20 6.08 21.71 6.17
C TRP A 20 7.15 20.78 6.79
N ASN A 21 6.77 19.85 7.67
CA ASN A 21 7.61 18.71 8.09
C ASN A 21 7.16 17.44 7.33
N ARG A 22 7.93 17.04 6.32
CA ARG A 22 7.66 16.03 5.26
C ARG A 22 7.20 14.61 5.65
N LYS A 23 6.76 14.35 6.89
CA LYS A 23 6.21 13.05 7.29
C LYS A 23 4.70 13.00 6.99
N PRO A 24 4.24 12.08 6.12
CA PRO A 24 2.82 11.91 5.85
C PRO A 24 2.08 11.48 7.11
N LEU A 25 0.82 11.91 7.26
CA LEU A 25 -0.06 11.39 8.30
C LEU A 25 -0.50 9.98 7.92
N ILE A 26 -0.23 9.00 8.79
CA ILE A 26 -0.60 7.60 8.56
C ILE A 26 -2.00 7.35 9.14
N LEU A 27 -2.89 6.77 8.33
CA LEU A 27 -4.24 6.39 8.77
C LEU A 27 -4.26 4.90 9.05
N VAL A 28 -4.63 4.51 10.27
CA VAL A 28 -4.64 3.11 10.73
C VAL A 28 -5.98 2.71 11.32
N ASP A 29 -6.23 1.40 11.35
CA ASP A 29 -7.36 0.80 12.05
C ASP A 29 -7.11 0.71 13.56
N LYS A 30 -8.10 0.23 14.32
CA LYS A 30 -8.06 0.08 15.78
C LYS A 30 -7.15 -1.05 16.27
N GLU A 31 -6.35 -1.64 15.39
CA GLU A 31 -5.55 -2.81 15.77
C GLU A 31 -4.48 -2.45 16.79
N PRO A 32 -4.31 -3.27 17.84
CA PRO A 32 -3.55 -2.91 19.04
C PRO A 32 -2.03 -2.78 18.78
N TRP A 33 -1.51 -3.34 17.69
CA TRP A 33 -0.08 -3.30 17.37
C TRP A 33 0.38 -2.01 16.65
N TYR A 34 -0.53 -1.26 16.02
CA TYR A 34 -0.14 -0.04 15.28
C TYR A 34 0.39 1.09 16.17
N PRO A 35 -0.23 1.42 17.33
CA PRO A 35 0.23 2.52 18.17
C PRO A 35 1.69 2.38 18.61
N GLU A 36 2.09 1.20 19.05
CA GLU A 36 3.45 0.94 19.53
C GLU A 36 4.48 1.07 18.40
N ALA A 37 4.24 0.41 17.27
CA ALA A 37 5.14 0.46 16.11
C ALA A 37 5.26 1.87 15.50
N LEU A 38 4.18 2.65 15.46
CA LEU A 38 4.20 4.00 14.89
C LEU A 38 4.85 5.00 15.84
N THR A 39 4.67 4.80 17.15
CA THR A 39 5.30 5.62 18.19
C THR A 39 6.81 5.37 18.20
N SER A 40 7.26 4.12 18.12
CA SER A 40 8.70 3.80 18.08
C SER A 40 9.41 4.38 16.84
N LEU A 41 8.69 4.50 15.73
CA LEU A 41 9.19 5.14 14.50
C LEU A 41 9.03 6.67 14.48
N GLY A 42 8.42 7.27 15.52
CA GLY A 42 8.17 8.71 15.58
C GLY A 42 7.31 9.23 14.42
N LEU A 43 6.32 8.43 14.01
CA LEU A 43 5.41 8.73 12.91
C LEU A 43 4.09 9.28 13.45
N ARG A 44 3.57 10.32 12.80
CA ARG A 44 2.24 10.84 13.13
C ARG A 44 1.18 9.92 12.53
N TRP A 45 0.23 9.51 13.35
CA TRP A 45 -0.84 8.62 12.92
C TRP A 45 -2.19 9.03 13.49
N LYS A 46 -3.26 8.60 12.82
CA LYS A 46 -4.64 8.81 13.25
C LYS A 46 -5.41 7.50 13.08
N HIS A 47 -6.11 7.09 14.13
CA HIS A 47 -7.09 6.03 14.05
C HIS A 47 -8.30 6.51 13.23
N VAL A 48 -8.65 5.76 12.18
CA VAL A 48 -9.80 6.04 11.31
C VAL A 48 -10.49 4.72 10.97
N THR A 49 -11.75 4.59 11.36
CA THR A 49 -12.51 3.35 11.14
C THR A 49 -13.14 3.32 9.74
N PHE A 50 -13.58 4.47 9.20
CA PHE A 50 -14.25 4.55 7.89
C PHE A 50 -13.83 5.80 7.08
N GLY A 51 -14.11 5.81 5.78
CA GLY A 51 -13.93 6.99 4.92
C GLY A 51 -12.61 6.99 4.15
N MET A 52 -11.60 7.75 4.61
CA MET A 52 -10.35 7.97 3.86
C MET A 52 -9.55 6.66 3.59
N ARG A 53 -9.81 5.60 4.36
CA ARG A 53 -9.25 4.24 4.14
C ARG A 53 -9.86 3.50 2.95
N ASN A 54 -10.95 3.99 2.36
CA ASN A 54 -11.59 3.37 1.20
C ASN A 54 -10.61 3.20 0.03
N ARG A 55 -9.58 4.05 -0.08
CA ARG A 55 -8.55 3.90 -1.12
C ARG A 55 -7.70 2.64 -0.93
N ILE A 56 -7.24 2.36 0.29
CA ILE A 56 -6.42 1.16 0.56
C ILE A 56 -7.28 -0.11 0.54
N GLU A 57 -8.53 -0.03 1.00
CA GLU A 57 -9.51 -1.12 0.90
C GLU A 57 -9.82 -1.49 -0.55
N ARG A 58 -10.05 -0.49 -1.42
CA ARG A 58 -10.22 -0.71 -2.87
C ARG A 58 -8.99 -1.31 -3.52
N TRP A 59 -7.80 -0.89 -3.12
CA TRP A 59 -6.54 -1.46 -3.60
C TRP A 59 -6.45 -2.95 -3.26
N PHE A 60 -6.65 -3.32 -2.00
CA PHE A 60 -6.66 -4.72 -1.56
C PHE A 60 -7.81 -5.51 -2.18
N GLY A 61 -8.98 -4.90 -2.35
CA GLY A 61 -10.12 -5.51 -3.05
C GLY A 61 -9.78 -5.86 -4.50
N THR A 62 -9.08 -4.95 -5.20
CA THR A 62 -8.60 -5.18 -6.57
C THR A 62 -7.59 -6.32 -6.61
N LEU A 63 -6.62 -6.34 -5.68
CA LEU A 63 -5.65 -7.41 -5.56
C LEU A 63 -6.35 -8.76 -5.38
N LYS A 64 -7.23 -8.86 -4.36
CA LYS A 64 -8.01 -10.07 -4.06
C LYS A 64 -8.85 -10.53 -5.25
N ALA A 65 -9.53 -9.62 -5.95
CA ALA A 65 -10.34 -9.96 -7.12
C ALA A 65 -9.50 -10.55 -8.26
N ARG A 66 -8.27 -10.06 -8.45
CA ARG A 66 -7.34 -10.57 -9.46
C ARG A 66 -6.76 -11.93 -9.08
N THR A 67 -6.34 -12.09 -7.81
CA THR A 67 -5.78 -13.35 -7.31
C THR A 67 -6.84 -14.45 -7.16
N LYS A 68 -8.11 -14.10 -6.98
CA LYS A 68 -9.23 -15.06 -6.89
C LYS A 68 -9.36 -15.94 -8.13
N ARG A 69 -8.97 -15.44 -9.31
CA ARG A 69 -8.93 -16.25 -10.56
C ARG A 69 -7.93 -17.39 -10.51
N PHE A 70 -6.93 -17.28 -9.64
CA PHE A 70 -5.91 -18.29 -9.36
C PHE A 70 -6.17 -18.98 -8.01
N SER A 71 -7.42 -18.95 -7.53
CA SER A 71 -7.80 -19.48 -6.21
C SER A 71 -6.99 -18.91 -5.04
N ASN A 72 -6.43 -17.70 -5.20
CA ASN A 72 -5.48 -17.08 -4.27
C ASN A 72 -4.26 -17.96 -3.94
N ASN A 73 -3.91 -18.88 -4.84
CA ASN A 73 -2.81 -19.81 -4.65
C ASN A 73 -1.65 -19.48 -5.59
N PHE A 74 -0.44 -19.57 -5.04
CA PHE A 74 0.76 -19.65 -5.85
C PHE A 74 1.05 -21.12 -6.22
N PRO A 75 1.68 -21.39 -7.38
CA PRO A 75 2.12 -22.72 -7.74
C PRO A 75 3.00 -23.38 -6.66
N ASN A 76 3.01 -24.72 -6.63
CA ASN A 76 3.68 -25.49 -5.56
C ASN A 76 5.19 -25.22 -5.41
N ASN A 77 5.85 -24.70 -6.45
CA ASN A 77 7.28 -24.38 -6.45
C ASN A 77 7.55 -22.87 -6.30
N SER A 78 6.56 -22.10 -5.86
CA SER A 78 6.72 -20.67 -5.64
C SER A 78 7.54 -20.38 -4.39
N THR A 79 8.56 -19.55 -4.57
CA THR A 79 9.39 -19.04 -3.47
C THR A 79 8.89 -17.68 -3.00
N ILE A 80 9.39 -17.21 -1.86
CA ILE A 80 9.14 -15.83 -1.39
C ILE A 80 9.50 -14.80 -2.47
N GLN A 81 10.57 -15.06 -3.23
CA GLN A 81 10.97 -14.18 -4.33
C GLN A 81 9.92 -14.13 -5.45
N THR A 82 9.27 -15.25 -5.77
CA THR A 82 8.17 -15.25 -6.76
C THR A 82 6.97 -14.43 -6.29
N ALA A 83 6.59 -14.57 -5.01
CA ALA A 83 5.52 -13.77 -4.42
C ALA A 83 5.88 -12.28 -4.40
N LYS A 84 7.13 -11.94 -4.07
CA LYS A 84 7.64 -10.57 -4.10
C LYS A 84 7.58 -9.98 -5.53
N THR A 85 8.09 -10.70 -6.52
CA THR A 85 8.04 -10.26 -7.93
C THR A 85 6.61 -10.10 -8.44
N PHE A 86 5.70 -11.00 -8.05
CA PHE A 86 4.28 -10.84 -8.35
C PHE A 86 3.71 -9.56 -7.74
N MET A 87 3.99 -9.28 -6.47
CA MET A 87 3.51 -8.08 -5.78
C MET A 87 4.09 -6.80 -6.38
N GLU A 88 5.39 -6.76 -6.68
CA GLU A 88 6.05 -5.63 -7.34
C GLU A 88 5.43 -5.36 -8.72
N THR A 89 5.19 -6.42 -9.49
CA THR A 89 4.55 -6.34 -10.81
C THR A 89 3.10 -5.84 -10.69
N PHE A 90 2.35 -6.36 -9.71
CA PHE A 90 0.98 -5.89 -9.43
C PHE A 90 0.95 -4.42 -9.03
N ILE A 91 1.87 -3.98 -8.17
CA ILE A 91 2.00 -2.58 -7.75
C ILE A 91 2.32 -1.69 -8.96
N ALA A 92 3.29 -2.09 -9.78
CA ALA A 92 3.65 -1.36 -10.99
C ALA A 92 2.44 -1.24 -11.93
N TRP A 93 1.77 -2.36 -12.22
CA TRP A 93 0.54 -2.40 -13.03
C TRP A 93 -0.56 -1.48 -12.46
N TYR A 94 -0.85 -1.56 -11.16
CA TYR A 94 -1.87 -0.75 -10.51
C TYR A 94 -1.54 0.74 -10.58
N ASN A 95 -0.26 1.11 -10.40
CA ASN A 95 0.16 2.51 -10.39
C ASN A 95 0.27 3.12 -11.79
N THR A 96 0.59 2.33 -12.82
CA THR A 96 0.78 2.82 -14.20
C THR A 96 -0.48 2.74 -15.05
N LEU A 97 -1.27 1.66 -14.95
CA LEU A 97 -2.37 1.38 -15.88
C LEU A 97 -3.76 1.75 -15.34
N LEU A 98 -3.89 1.96 -14.03
CA LEU A 98 -5.15 2.33 -13.39
C LEU A 98 -5.30 3.85 -13.24
N ARG A 99 -4.19 4.61 -13.32
CA ARG A 99 -4.17 6.09 -13.29
C ARG A 99 -4.35 6.74 -14.67
N THR A 100 -4.29 5.98 -15.76
CA THR A 100 -4.42 6.50 -17.14
C THR A 100 -5.86 6.57 -17.64
N LYS A 101 -6.85 6.22 -16.82
CA LYS A 101 -8.29 6.26 -17.17
C LYS A 101 -9.04 7.49 -16.64
N THR A 102 -8.33 8.51 -16.17
CA THR A 102 -8.86 9.81 -15.74
C THR A 102 -8.14 10.90 -16.51
#